data_AF-A0ABC9SCI1-F1
#
_entry.id   AF-A0ABC9SCI1-F1
#
_cell.length_a   1.000
_cell.length_b   1.000
_cell.length_c   1.000
_cell.angle_alpha   90.00
_cell.angle_beta   90.00
_cell.angle_gamma   90.00
#
_symmetry.space_group_name_H-M   'P 1'
#
loop_
_entity.id
_entity.type
_entity.pdbx_description
1 polymer ?
#
loop_
_entity_poly.entity_id
_entity_poly.type
_entity_poly.pdbx_seq_one_letter_code
_entity_poly.pdbx_strand_id
1 'polypeptide(L)'
;MGDRFSDQFVLTKQETDVFQDFIPDFKIDLFNLKGIELKKKLESITFQVTLGVVQKIREGDLEFVSHLPGLFSLLVGIEEESKRVTILRKLLLYIYWVRDLKPTELKRVLTISKLEQYEELTMTTAERLISEGIQQGMQ
;
A
#
# COMPACT_ATOMS: atom_id res chain seq x y z
N MET A 1 6.83 -13.84 -24.50
CA MET A 1 5.81 -12.82 -24.23
C MET A 1 6.48 -11.47 -24.33
N GLY A 2 5.83 -10.52 -25.01
CA GLY A 2 6.30 -9.14 -25.10
C GLY A 2 6.09 -8.37 -23.79
N ASP A 3 6.45 -7.10 -23.81
CA ASP A 3 6.42 -6.21 -22.64
C ASP A 3 5.15 -5.37 -22.57
N ARG A 4 4.10 -5.69 -23.34
CA ARG A 4 2.80 -5.03 -23.26
C ARG A 4 1.73 -5.93 -22.65
N PHE A 5 0.67 -5.32 -22.13
CA PHE A 5 -0.46 -6.04 -21.56
C PHE A 5 -1.20 -6.87 -22.60
N SER A 6 -1.38 -6.34 -23.81
CA SER A 6 -1.96 -7.06 -24.94
C SER A 6 -1.17 -8.34 -25.30
N ASP A 7 0.16 -8.33 -25.15
CA ASP A 7 1.03 -9.48 -25.41
C ASP A 7 0.79 -10.66 -24.45
N GLN A 8 0.03 -10.46 -23.38
CA GLN A 8 -0.31 -11.51 -22.41
C GLN A 8 -1.48 -12.38 -22.89
N PHE A 9 -2.20 -11.96 -23.94
CA PHE A 9 -3.36 -12.65 -24.47
C PHE A 9 -3.01 -13.37 -25.77
N VAL A 10 -3.60 -14.55 -25.96
CA VAL A 10 -3.57 -15.28 -27.23
C VAL A 10 -5.00 -15.29 -27.77
N LEU A 11 -5.32 -14.32 -28.63
CA LEU A 11 -6.65 -14.15 -29.20
C LEU A 11 -6.70 -14.69 -30.64
N THR A 12 -7.84 -15.24 -31.02
CA THR A 12 -8.15 -15.51 -32.42
C THR A 12 -8.44 -14.21 -33.18
N LYS A 13 -8.50 -14.26 -34.52
CA LYS A 13 -8.81 -13.07 -35.34
C LYS A 13 -10.18 -12.47 -35.00
N GLN A 14 -11.21 -13.31 -34.88
CA GLN A 14 -12.56 -12.84 -34.51
C GLN A 14 -12.59 -12.18 -33.13
N GLU A 15 -11.88 -12.74 -32.15
CA GLU A 15 -11.79 -12.15 -30.81
C GLU A 15 -11.00 -10.84 -30.83
N THR A 16 -9.95 -10.74 -31.64
CA THR A 16 -9.19 -9.50 -31.78
C THR A 16 -10.06 -8.38 -32.33
N ASP A 17 -10.81 -8.65 -33.41
CA ASP A 17 -11.70 -7.66 -34.05
C ASP A 17 -12.79 -7.14 -33.10
N VAL A 18 -13.19 -7.93 -32.09
CA VAL A 18 -14.23 -7.56 -31.13
C VAL A 18 -13.64 -6.95 -29.85
N PHE A 19 -12.53 -7.48 -29.34
CA PHE A 19 -12.04 -7.17 -27.99
C PHE A 19 -10.85 -6.21 -27.97
N GLN A 20 -10.15 -5.98 -29.09
CA GLN A 20 -8.93 -5.17 -29.10
C GLN A 20 -9.14 -3.76 -28.53
N ASP A 21 -10.29 -3.13 -28.82
CA ASP A 21 -10.61 -1.78 -28.32
C ASP A 21 -10.95 -1.75 -26.81
N PHE A 22 -11.25 -2.90 -26.21
CA PHE A 22 -11.60 -3.03 -24.79
C PHE A 22 -10.44 -3.53 -23.93
N ILE A 23 -9.36 -4.03 -24.54
CA ILE A 23 -8.17 -4.50 -23.83
C ILE A 23 -7.19 -3.33 -23.68
N PRO A 24 -6.93 -2.83 -22.47
CA PRO A 24 -6.01 -1.73 -22.27
C PRO A 24 -4.58 -2.12 -22.66
N ASP A 25 -3.97 -1.39 -23.59
CA ASP A 25 -2.64 -1.73 -24.07
C ASP A 25 -1.55 -0.81 -23.49
N PHE A 26 -1.08 -1.16 -22.30
CA PHE A 26 0.01 -0.47 -21.61
C PHE A 26 1.26 -1.34 -21.51
N LYS A 27 2.41 -0.69 -21.33
CA LYS A 27 3.69 -1.37 -21.09
C LYS A 27 3.70 -1.98 -19.67
N ILE A 28 4.07 -3.24 -19.58
CA ILE A 28 4.38 -3.94 -18.34
C ILE A 28 5.89 -3.80 -18.08
N ASP A 29 6.25 -3.02 -17.08
CA ASP A 29 7.62 -2.96 -16.57
C ASP A 29 7.72 -3.85 -15.32
N LEU A 30 8.45 -4.96 -15.45
CA LEU A 30 8.63 -5.93 -14.37
C LEU A 30 9.99 -5.77 -13.72
N PHE A 31 10.00 -5.68 -12.40
CA PHE A 31 11.26 -5.70 -11.64
C PHE A 31 11.92 -7.08 -11.73
N ASN A 32 13.17 -7.11 -12.18
CA ASN A 32 13.95 -8.34 -12.20
C ASN A 32 14.40 -8.73 -10.78
N LEU A 33 13.86 -9.85 -10.27
CA LEU A 33 14.17 -10.37 -8.94
C LEU A 33 15.27 -11.45 -8.93
N LYS A 34 15.91 -11.78 -10.07
CA LYS A 34 16.86 -12.91 -10.18
C LYS A 34 18.07 -12.85 -9.23
N GLY A 35 18.43 -11.67 -8.71
CA GLY A 35 19.52 -11.50 -7.74
C GLY A 35 19.06 -11.25 -6.30
N ILE A 36 17.76 -11.33 -6.03
CA ILE A 36 17.17 -11.03 -4.73
C ILE A 36 16.81 -12.35 -4.04
N GLU A 37 17.33 -12.55 -2.84
CA GLU A 37 16.92 -13.67 -1.99
C GLU A 37 15.49 -13.45 -1.50
N LEU A 38 14.52 -13.89 -2.31
CA LEU A 38 13.12 -13.57 -2.13
C LEU A 38 12.58 -14.09 -0.79
N LYS A 39 13.00 -15.28 -0.36
CA LYS A 39 12.60 -15.86 0.92
C LYS A 39 12.96 -14.96 2.10
N LYS A 40 14.22 -14.51 2.16
CA LYS A 40 14.69 -13.59 3.20
C LYS A 40 13.99 -12.23 3.14
N LYS A 41 13.65 -11.73 1.95
CA LYS A 41 12.83 -10.51 1.81
C LYS A 41 11.39 -10.72 2.25
N LEU A 42 10.79 -11.86 1.95
CA LEU A 42 9.42 -12.22 2.35
C LEU A 42 9.30 -12.41 3.87
N GLU A 43 10.37 -12.86 4.52
CA GLU A 43 10.46 -12.95 5.98
C GLU A 43 10.65 -11.58 6.65
N SER A 44 10.99 -10.53 5.89
CA SER A 44 11.12 -9.18 6.43
C SER A 44 9.75 -8.61 6.83
N ILE A 45 9.61 -8.26 8.11
CA ILE A 45 8.44 -7.56 8.65
C ILE A 45 8.08 -6.33 7.79
N THR A 46 9.07 -5.55 7.36
CA THR A 46 8.83 -4.35 6.54
C THR A 46 8.12 -4.69 5.24
N PHE A 47 8.56 -5.75 4.57
CA PHE A 47 7.97 -6.21 3.33
C PHE A 47 6.56 -6.78 3.55
N GLN A 48 6.38 -7.64 4.56
CA GLN A 48 5.09 -8.24 4.88
C GLN A 48 4.02 -7.19 5.17
N VAL A 49 4.33 -6.21 6.02
CA VAL A 49 3.37 -5.16 6.37
C VAL A 49 3.08 -4.26 5.18
N THR A 50 4.12 -3.86 4.43
CA THR A 50 3.93 -2.98 3.26
C THR A 50 3.12 -3.66 2.17
N LEU A 51 3.47 -4.89 1.80
CA LEU A 51 2.76 -5.64 0.79
C LEU A 51 1.32 -5.96 1.25
N GLY A 52 1.14 -6.36 2.51
CA GLY A 52 -0.17 -6.62 3.08
C GLY A 52 -1.09 -5.40 3.01
N VAL A 53 -0.59 -4.21 3.37
CA VAL A 53 -1.37 -2.97 3.22
C VAL A 53 -1.71 -2.71 1.75
N VAL A 54 -0.73 -2.79 0.84
CA VAL A 54 -0.95 -2.55 -0.60
C VAL A 54 -1.95 -3.52 -1.22
N GLN A 55 -1.93 -4.80 -0.82
CA GLN A 55 -2.88 -5.81 -1.31
C GLN A 55 -4.32 -5.53 -0.88
N LYS A 56 -4.48 -4.96 0.32
CA LYS A 56 -5.79 -4.74 0.97
C LYS A 56 -6.35 -3.35 0.76
N ILE A 57 -5.54 -2.38 0.31
CA ILE A 57 -5.90 -0.95 0.24
C ILE A 57 -7.11 -0.63 -0.64
N ARG A 58 -7.51 -1.54 -1.55
CA ARG A 58 -8.66 -1.35 -2.45
C ARG A 58 -9.92 -2.07 -2.01
N GLU A 59 -9.91 -2.78 -0.89
CA GLU A 59 -11.11 -3.43 -0.34
C GLU A 59 -12.12 -2.38 0.17
N GLY A 60 -13.27 -2.77 0.72
CA GLY A 60 -14.13 -1.79 1.41
C GLY A 60 -13.47 -1.24 2.68
N ASP A 61 -13.94 -0.11 3.19
CA ASP A 61 -13.31 0.56 4.34
C ASP A 61 -13.32 -0.34 5.60
N LEU A 62 -14.44 -1.02 5.86
CA LEU A 62 -14.57 -1.92 6.99
C LEU A 62 -13.66 -3.15 6.86
N GLU A 63 -13.62 -3.79 5.69
CA GLU A 63 -12.72 -4.94 5.47
C GLU A 63 -11.26 -4.51 5.61
N PHE A 64 -10.88 -3.40 4.97
CA PHE A 64 -9.51 -2.90 5.02
C PHE A 64 -9.06 -2.59 6.46
N VAL A 65 -9.86 -1.81 7.21
CA VAL A 65 -9.55 -1.45 8.60
C VAL A 65 -9.47 -2.70 9.49
N SER A 66 -10.27 -3.73 9.23
CA SER A 66 -10.23 -5.00 9.99
C SER A 66 -8.90 -5.76 9.85
N HIS A 67 -8.19 -5.60 8.72
CA HIS A 67 -6.92 -6.24 8.46
C HIS A 67 -5.72 -5.51 9.10
N LEU A 68 -5.83 -4.19 9.28
CA LEU A 68 -4.72 -3.36 9.73
C LEU A 68 -4.15 -3.77 11.10
N PRO A 69 -4.94 -4.14 12.13
CA PRO A 69 -4.38 -4.53 13.41
C PRO A 69 -3.42 -5.72 13.33
N GLY A 70 -3.80 -6.74 12.55
CA GLY A 70 -2.95 -7.90 12.31
C GLY A 70 -1.64 -7.51 11.64
N LEU A 71 -1.71 -6.71 10.58
CA LEU A 71 -0.53 -6.24 9.85
C LEU A 71 0.37 -5.35 10.73
N PHE A 72 -0.20 -4.36 11.42
CA PHE A 72 0.56 -3.40 12.21
C PHE A 72 1.17 -4.04 13.45
N SER A 73 0.54 -5.05 14.04
CA SER A 73 1.14 -5.79 15.17
C SER A 73 2.50 -6.39 14.84
N LEU A 74 2.78 -6.73 13.57
CA LEU A 74 4.09 -7.24 13.15
C LEU A 74 5.20 -6.21 13.34
N LEU A 75 4.90 -4.91 13.28
CA LEU A 75 5.89 -3.84 13.45
C LEU A 75 6.53 -3.84 14.85
N VAL A 76 5.86 -4.41 15.85
CA VAL A 76 6.42 -4.60 17.20
C VAL A 76 7.67 -5.50 17.16
N GLY A 77 7.74 -6.43 16.19
CA GLY A 77 8.91 -7.30 16.00
C GLY A 77 10.14 -6.60 15.43
N ILE A 78 10.06 -5.31 15.06
CA ILE A 78 11.23 -4.52 14.65
C ILE A 78 11.88 -3.94 15.91
N GLU A 79 13.09 -4.38 16.23
CA GLU A 79 13.83 -3.94 17.44
C GLU A 79 14.10 -2.43 17.44
N GLU A 80 14.50 -1.88 16.30
CA GLU A 80 14.87 -0.47 16.20
C GLU A 80 13.64 0.43 16.04
N GLU A 81 13.34 1.21 17.07
CA GLU A 81 12.19 2.10 17.12
C GLU A 81 12.17 3.14 15.99
N SER A 82 13.31 3.76 15.66
CA SER A 82 13.42 4.75 14.59
C SER A 82 12.96 4.18 13.23
N LYS A 83 13.33 2.93 12.94
CA LYS A 83 12.89 2.19 11.75
C LYS A 83 11.40 1.91 11.81
N ARG A 84 10.88 1.46 12.95
CA ARG A 84 9.46 1.22 13.17
C ARG A 84 8.62 2.47 12.90
N VAL A 85 9.00 3.60 13.49
CA VAL A 85 8.34 4.91 13.30
C VAL A 85 8.41 5.34 11.83
N THR A 86 9.56 5.16 11.18
CA THR A 86 9.73 5.51 9.76
C THR A 86 8.80 4.69 8.86
N ILE A 87 8.69 3.39 9.09
CA ILE A 87 7.81 2.51 8.33
C ILE A 87 6.36 2.89 8.59
N LEU A 88 5.96 3.02 9.85
CA LEU A 88 4.59 3.38 10.22
C LEU A 88 4.16 4.71 9.60
N ARG A 89 5.02 5.74 9.65
CA ARG A 89 4.74 7.05 9.03
C ARG A 89 4.53 6.95 7.52
N LYS A 90 5.34 6.15 6.82
CA LYS A 90 5.17 5.92 5.36
C LYS A 90 3.86 5.19 5.05
N LEU A 91 3.50 4.21 5.86
CA LEU A 91 2.24 3.48 5.71
C LEU A 91 1.04 4.39 5.95
N LEU A 92 1.03 5.16 7.04
CA LEU A 92 -0.04 6.12 7.32
C LEU A 92 -0.18 7.14 6.19
N LEU A 93 0.93 7.66 5.68
CA LEU A 93 0.92 8.60 4.54
C LEU A 93 0.28 7.97 3.31
N TYR A 94 0.69 6.75 2.97
CA TYR A 94 0.13 6.04 1.83
C TYR A 94 -1.37 5.76 2.01
N ILE A 95 -1.77 5.32 3.20
CA ILE A 95 -3.18 5.03 3.52
C ILE A 95 -4.04 6.29 3.34
N TYR A 96 -3.66 7.41 3.94
CA TYR A 96 -4.42 8.66 3.79
C TYR A 96 -4.36 9.23 2.38
N TRP A 97 -3.28 8.98 1.63
CA TRP A 97 -3.19 9.41 0.23
C TRP A 97 -4.17 8.65 -0.67
N VAL A 98 -4.37 7.35 -0.41
CA VAL A 98 -5.29 6.51 -1.20
C VAL A 98 -6.73 6.57 -0.68
N ARG A 99 -6.93 6.83 0.61
CA ARG A 99 -8.21 6.62 1.31
C ARG A 99 -8.54 7.81 2.22
N ASP A 100 -9.81 8.18 2.25
CA ASP A 100 -10.34 9.21 3.16
C ASP A 100 -10.74 8.64 4.53
N LEU A 101 -9.77 8.02 5.22
CA LEU A 101 -9.98 7.48 6.56
C LEU A 101 -9.84 8.54 7.64
N LYS A 102 -10.66 8.46 8.69
CA LYS A 102 -10.55 9.39 9.81
C LYS A 102 -9.38 9.01 10.71
N PRO A 103 -8.62 10.00 11.25
CA PRO A 103 -7.53 9.71 12.19
C PRO A 103 -7.97 8.90 13.41
N THR A 104 -9.22 9.06 13.86
CA THR A 104 -9.80 8.31 14.97
C THR A 104 -9.87 6.80 14.73
N GLU A 105 -10.10 6.38 13.48
CA GLU A 105 -10.16 4.96 13.11
C GLU A 105 -8.76 4.34 13.18
N LEU A 106 -7.76 5.05 12.66
CA LEU A 106 -6.37 4.59 12.70
C LEU A 106 -5.77 4.64 14.11
N LYS A 107 -6.16 5.59 14.97
CA LYS A 107 -5.79 5.56 16.39
C LYS A 107 -6.24 4.27 17.05
N ARG A 108 -7.51 3.88 16.86
CA ARG A 108 -8.04 2.61 17.39
C ARG A 108 -7.25 1.41 16.87
N VAL A 109 -6.91 1.40 15.58
CA VAL A 109 -6.05 0.36 14.98
C VAL A 109 -4.70 0.30 15.69
N LEU A 110 -4.05 1.43 15.93
CA LEU A 110 -2.75 1.47 16.64
C LEU A 110 -2.86 0.92 18.06
N THR A 111 -3.90 1.28 18.80
CA THR A 111 -4.14 0.74 20.15
C THR A 111 -4.26 -0.79 20.12
N ILE A 112 -5.08 -1.35 19.20
CA ILE A 112 -5.26 -2.81 19.07
C ILE A 112 -3.94 -3.48 18.65
N SER A 113 -3.10 -2.78 17.89
CA SER A 113 -1.82 -3.28 17.38
C SER A 113 -0.67 -3.22 18.39
N LYS A 114 -0.91 -2.71 19.62
CA LYS A 114 0.14 -2.42 20.63
C LYS A 114 1.13 -1.34 20.14
N LEU A 115 0.60 -0.33 19.47
CA LEU A 115 1.32 0.81 18.89
C LEU A 115 0.74 2.15 19.37
N GLU A 116 0.01 2.16 20.50
CA GLU A 116 -0.67 3.33 21.08
C GLU A 116 0.26 4.53 21.30
N GLN A 117 1.53 4.27 21.63
CA GLN A 117 2.55 5.31 21.79
C GLN A 117 2.82 6.12 20.51
N TYR A 118 2.34 5.64 19.35
CA TYR A 118 2.51 6.30 18.05
C TYR A 118 1.21 6.95 17.55
N GLU A 119 0.18 7.10 18.39
CA GLU A 119 -1.10 7.70 18.00
C GLU A 119 -0.95 9.12 17.44
N GLU A 120 0.00 9.92 17.92
CA GLU A 120 0.26 11.27 17.39
C GLU A 120 0.71 11.26 15.92
N LEU A 121 1.32 10.17 15.44
CA LEU A 121 1.71 10.04 14.03
C LEU A 121 0.51 10.06 13.10
N THR A 122 -0.68 9.62 13.56
CA THR A 122 -1.91 9.64 12.76
C THR A 122 -2.38 11.06 12.47
N MET A 123 -2.36 11.93 13.48
CA MET A 123 -2.81 13.32 13.36
C MET A 123 -1.83 14.12 12.51
N THR A 124 -0.54 14.07 12.86
CA THR A 124 0.52 14.82 12.18
C THR A 124 0.63 14.45 10.69
N THR A 125 0.36 13.19 10.33
CA THR A 125 0.38 12.76 8.92
C THR A 125 -0.83 13.28 8.15
N ALA A 126 -2.03 13.27 8.74
CA ALA A 126 -3.24 13.82 8.12
C ALA A 126 -3.14 15.35 7.94
N GLU A 127 -2.71 16.07 8.97
CA GLU A 127 -2.47 17.52 8.92
C GLU A 127 -1.48 17.90 7.83
N ARG A 128 -0.40 17.13 7.69
CA ARG A 128 0.60 17.35 6.64
C ARG A 128 0.00 17.19 5.24
N LEU A 129 -0.81 16.17 5.00
CA LEU A 129 -1.46 15.98 3.70
C LEU A 129 -2.43 17.13 3.37
N ILE A 130 -3.19 17.61 4.36
CA ILE A 130 -4.06 18.78 4.19
C ILE A 130 -3.23 20.01 3.81
N SER A 131 -2.13 20.26 4.53
CA SER A 131 -1.23 21.38 4.23
C SER A 131 -0.60 21.27 2.84
N GLU A 132 -0.12 20.08 2.44
CA GLU A 132 0.45 19.83 1.12
C GLU A 132 -0.61 20.03 0.02
N GLY A 133 -1.85 19.57 0.23
CA GLY A 133 -2.96 19.77 -0.69
C GLY A 133 -3.36 21.25 -0.86
N ILE A 134 -3.38 22.03 0.23
CA ILE A 134 -3.62 23.49 0.17
C ILE A 134 -2.54 24.17 -0.67
N GLN A 135 -1.27 23.81 -0.47
CA GLN A 135 -0.15 24.38 -1.25
C GLN A 135 -0.25 24.05 -2.74
N GLN A 136 -0.63 22.81 -3.09
CA GLN A 136 -0.80 22.40 -4.48
C GLN A 136 -2.01 23.04 -5.16
N GLY A 137 -3.09 23.32 -4.42
CA GLY A 137 -4.29 23.98 -4.96
C GLY A 137 -4.16 25.50 -5.19
N MET A 138 -3.09 26.12 -4.70
CA MET A 138 -2.78 27.54 -4.93
C MET A 138 -1.87 27.78 -6.16
N GLN A 139 -1.41 26.71 -6.82
CA GLN A 139 -0.58 26.76 -8.04
C GLN A 139 -1.43 26.50 -9.29
#